data_AF-A0A0D2RH31-F1
#
_entry.id   AF-A0A0D2RH31-F1
#
_cell.length_a   1.000
_cell.length_b   1.000
_cell.length_c   1.000
_cell.angle_alpha   90.00
_cell.angle_beta   90.00
_cell.angle_gamma   90.00
#
_symmetry.space_group_name_H-M   'P 1'
#
loop_
_entity.id
_entity.type
_entity.pdbx_description
1 polymer ?
#
loop_
_entity_poly.entity_id
_entity_poly.type
_entity_poly.pdbx_seq_one_letter_code
_entity_poly.pdbx_strand_id
1 'polypeptide(L)'
;MICNATNGFARHWSLYLDVCIGRHKTRLHIGQLVKETSAKLREASEADQDAEPLKKIADAKLAKDFQAALKDFQKAQRLAAERETAYTPSAPKEVLPSSYAAHEVENNSSKSFEQQNLLVTKRQEVVLLENEITFNEAIIEEREQGIKEVQQQISEVNEIFKDLADLVHVQGGMIDDIGSNIENSHSATVQATSHLKRASKIQRANSSTRCLLVLIFGIILLIFIIVVVA
;
A
#
# COMPACT_ATOMS: atom_id res chain seq x y z
N MET A 1 -21.67 28.34 37.11
CA MET A 1 -21.35 27.00 36.56
C MET A 1 -21.38 26.91 35.03
N ILE A 2 -21.83 27.95 34.30
CA ILE A 2 -21.99 27.90 32.82
C ILE A 2 -20.66 28.08 32.06
N CYS A 3 -19.64 28.73 32.65
CA CYS A 3 -18.33 28.94 32.01
C CYS A 3 -17.43 27.69 31.93
N ASN A 4 -17.74 26.60 32.64
CA ASN A 4 -16.91 25.39 32.62
C ASN A 4 -17.33 24.42 31.49
N ALA A 5 -18.59 24.48 31.07
CA ALA A 5 -19.12 23.65 29.99
C ALA A 5 -18.64 24.13 28.59
N THR A 6 -18.58 25.45 28.37
CA THR A 6 -18.07 26.04 27.13
C THR A 6 -16.58 25.76 26.90
N ASN A 7 -15.77 25.77 27.96
CA ASN A 7 -14.34 25.41 27.89
C ASN A 7 -14.08 23.93 27.63
N GLY A 8 -14.99 23.03 28.02
CA GLY A 8 -14.92 21.61 27.68
C GLY A 8 -15.29 21.36 26.23
N PHE A 9 -16.35 22.03 25.75
CA PHE A 9 -16.84 21.93 24.37
C PHE A 9 -15.82 22.47 23.36
N ALA A 10 -15.24 23.65 23.64
CA ALA A 10 -14.19 24.24 22.80
C ALA A 10 -12.93 23.37 22.72
N ARG A 11 -12.52 22.74 23.84
CA ARG A 11 -11.38 21.80 23.85
C ARG A 11 -11.67 20.52 23.07
N HIS A 12 -12.89 19.98 23.18
CA HIS A 12 -13.29 18.79 22.42
C HIS A 12 -13.32 19.07 20.92
N TRP A 13 -13.84 20.23 20.52
CA TRP A 13 -13.83 20.69 19.12
C TRP A 13 -12.42 20.95 18.60
N SER A 14 -11.54 21.56 19.40
CA SER A 14 -10.13 21.74 19.06
C SER A 14 -9.42 20.39 18.84
N LEU A 15 -9.64 19.42 19.73
CA LEU A 15 -9.04 18.08 19.58
C LEU A 15 -9.54 17.38 18.31
N TYR A 16 -10.83 17.53 18.01
CA TYR A 16 -11.44 16.95 16.82
C TYR A 16 -10.87 17.58 15.53
N LEU A 17 -10.71 18.91 15.53
CA LEU A 17 -10.12 19.65 14.43
C LEU A 17 -8.64 19.28 14.21
N ASP A 18 -7.84 19.18 15.29
CA ASP A 18 -6.45 18.74 15.23
C ASP A 18 -6.31 17.32 14.68
N VAL A 19 -7.21 16.42 15.09
CA VAL A 19 -7.24 15.05 14.59
C VAL A 19 -7.62 15.01 13.09
N CYS A 20 -8.61 15.79 12.66
CA CYS A 20 -8.99 15.88 11.25
C CYS A 20 -7.86 16.44 10.37
N ILE A 21 -7.23 17.55 10.79
CA ILE A 21 -6.08 18.16 10.12
C ILE A 21 -4.90 17.18 10.08
N GLY A 22 -4.62 16.49 11.18
CA GLY A 22 -3.57 15.49 11.28
C GLY A 22 -3.78 14.31 10.32
N ARG A 23 -5.00 13.78 10.23
CA ARG A 23 -5.36 12.71 9.27
C ARG A 23 -5.20 13.18 7.83
N HIS A 24 -5.68 14.38 7.50
CA HIS A 24 -5.55 14.94 6.15
C HIS A 24 -4.07 15.11 5.75
N LYS A 25 -3.25 15.69 6.64
CA LYS A 25 -1.81 15.85 6.41
C LYS A 25 -1.10 14.51 6.21
N THR A 26 -1.45 13.51 7.01
CA THR A 26 -0.88 12.16 6.91
C THR A 26 -1.24 11.52 5.57
N ARG A 27 -2.50 11.64 5.15
CA ARG A 27 -3.00 11.12 3.87
C ARG A 27 -2.26 11.72 2.68
N LEU A 28 -2.08 13.04 2.66
CA LEU A 28 -1.29 13.72 1.62
C LEU A 28 0.17 13.28 1.60
N HIS A 29 0.79 13.19 2.78
CA HIS A 29 2.18 12.76 2.90
C HIS A 29 2.36 11.34 2.34
N ILE A 30 1.47 10.41 2.70
CA ILE A 30 1.54 9.04 2.18
C ILE A 30 1.38 9.05 0.66
N GLY A 31 0.44 9.83 0.10
CA GLY A 31 0.29 9.96 -1.35
C GLY A 31 1.58 10.43 -2.05
N GLN A 32 2.26 11.42 -1.47
CA GLN A 32 3.55 11.90 -1.98
C GLN A 32 4.65 10.84 -1.89
N LEU A 33 4.74 10.15 -0.76
CA LEU A 33 5.71 9.08 -0.53
C LEU A 33 5.52 7.94 -1.53
N VAL A 34 4.27 7.61 -1.83
CA VAL A 34 3.89 6.59 -2.81
C VAL A 34 4.34 6.97 -4.21
N LYS A 35 4.14 8.23 -4.64
CA LYS A 35 4.63 8.74 -5.92
C LYS A 35 6.15 8.73 -6.02
N GLU A 36 6.83 9.20 -4.97
CA GLU A 36 8.29 9.23 -4.95
C GLU A 36 8.87 7.81 -5.01
N THR A 37 8.24 6.88 -4.30
CA THR A 37 8.66 5.47 -4.28
C THR A 37 8.43 4.81 -5.63
N SER A 38 7.27 5.04 -6.28
CA SER A 38 7.01 4.49 -7.61
C SER A 38 7.97 5.04 -8.66
N ALA A 39 8.25 6.35 -8.64
CA ALA A 39 9.19 6.98 -9.55
C ALA A 39 10.61 6.42 -9.39
N LYS A 40 11.10 6.31 -8.15
CA LYS A 40 12.44 5.74 -7.87
C LYS A 40 12.54 4.27 -8.25
N LEU A 41 11.49 3.49 -7.98
CA LEU A 41 11.45 2.07 -8.33
C LEU A 41 11.49 1.89 -9.86
N ARG A 42 10.78 2.73 -10.59
CA ARG A 42 10.79 2.73 -12.06
C ARG A 42 12.15 3.13 -12.60
N GLU A 43 12.74 4.21 -12.10
CA GLU A 43 14.09 4.65 -12.47
C GLU A 43 15.13 3.54 -12.23
N ALA A 44 15.08 2.87 -11.07
CA ALA A 44 15.95 1.75 -10.75
C ALA A 44 15.76 0.58 -11.73
N SER A 45 14.51 0.21 -12.02
CA SER A 45 14.23 -0.87 -12.97
C SER A 45 14.64 -0.53 -14.39
N GLU A 46 14.52 0.72 -14.83
CA GLU A 46 14.94 1.17 -16.16
C GLU A 46 16.47 1.15 -16.27
N ALA A 47 17.18 1.58 -15.22
CA ALA A 47 18.65 1.52 -15.16
C ALA A 47 19.19 0.08 -15.15
N ASP A 48 18.46 -0.85 -14.54
CA ASP A 48 18.85 -2.26 -14.43
C ASP A 48 18.28 -3.15 -15.56
N GLN A 49 17.73 -2.57 -16.65
CA GLN A 49 17.23 -3.35 -17.80
C GLN A 49 18.30 -4.24 -18.45
N ASP A 50 19.57 -3.84 -18.44
CA ASP A 50 20.70 -4.63 -18.95
C ASP A 50 21.55 -5.25 -17.83
N ALA A 51 21.12 -5.11 -16.57
CA ALA A 51 21.87 -5.59 -15.43
C ALA A 51 21.77 -7.11 -15.22
N GLU A 52 22.60 -7.62 -14.31
CA GLU A 52 22.59 -9.03 -13.89
C GLU A 52 21.18 -9.47 -13.48
N PRO A 53 20.79 -10.72 -13.80
CA PRO A 53 19.47 -11.26 -13.46
C PRO A 53 19.09 -11.04 -11.98
N LEU A 54 20.04 -11.21 -11.05
CA LEU A 54 19.80 -11.01 -9.61
C LEU A 54 19.18 -9.65 -9.25
N LYS A 55 19.59 -8.56 -9.94
CA LYS A 55 19.05 -7.21 -9.68
C LYS A 55 17.61 -7.07 -10.16
N LYS A 56 17.31 -7.60 -11.35
CA LYS A 56 15.95 -7.64 -11.89
C LYS A 56 14.97 -8.41 -11.01
N ILE A 57 15.41 -9.53 -10.40
CA ILE A 57 14.60 -10.25 -9.40
C ILE A 57 14.32 -9.37 -8.17
N ALA A 58 15.33 -8.65 -7.68
CA ALA A 58 15.19 -7.79 -6.51
C ALA A 58 14.21 -6.62 -6.77
N ASP A 59 14.33 -5.95 -7.92
CA ASP A 59 13.45 -4.84 -8.31
C ASP A 59 12.01 -5.30 -8.46
N ALA A 60 11.83 -6.44 -9.12
CA ALA A 60 10.50 -6.97 -9.37
C ALA A 60 9.85 -7.51 -8.07
N LYS A 61 10.64 -8.08 -7.15
CA LYS A 61 10.17 -8.40 -5.79
C LYS A 61 9.74 -7.13 -5.05
N LEU A 62 10.55 -6.07 -5.11
CA LEU A 62 10.23 -4.79 -4.48
C LEU A 62 8.94 -4.19 -5.05
N ALA A 63 8.74 -4.25 -6.36
CA ALA A 63 7.50 -3.82 -7.02
C ALA A 63 6.27 -4.59 -6.52
N LYS A 64 6.39 -5.91 -6.36
CA LYS A 64 5.31 -6.75 -5.83
C LYS A 64 4.97 -6.43 -4.37
N ASP A 65 5.99 -6.30 -3.51
CA ASP A 65 5.81 -5.97 -2.10
C ASP A 65 5.17 -4.56 -1.96
N PHE A 66 5.61 -3.60 -2.77
CA PHE A 66 5.05 -2.25 -2.80
C PHE A 66 3.60 -2.24 -3.30
N GLN A 67 3.29 -2.98 -4.37
CA GLN A 67 1.94 -3.15 -4.88
C GLN A 67 0.98 -3.71 -3.81
N ALA A 68 1.44 -4.67 -3.00
CA ALA A 68 0.67 -5.21 -1.89
C ALA A 68 0.38 -4.15 -0.81
N ALA A 69 1.40 -3.38 -0.40
CA ALA A 69 1.24 -2.30 0.57
C ALA A 69 0.27 -1.20 0.08
N LEU A 70 0.32 -0.84 -1.21
CA LEU A 70 -0.61 0.12 -1.80
C LEU A 70 -2.04 -0.37 -1.80
N LYS A 71 -2.26 -1.67 -2.06
CA LYS A 71 -3.59 -2.27 -2.02
C LYS A 71 -4.20 -2.18 -0.61
N ASP A 72 -3.40 -2.42 0.43
CA ASP A 72 -3.82 -2.29 1.81
C ASP A 72 -4.12 -0.82 2.17
N PHE A 73 -3.28 0.11 1.71
CA PHE A 73 -3.52 1.54 1.88
C PHE A 73 -4.81 2.01 1.22
N GLN A 74 -5.07 1.61 -0.03
CA GLN A 74 -6.29 1.93 -0.76
C GLN A 74 -7.53 1.36 -0.06
N LYS A 75 -7.44 0.13 0.46
CA LYS A 75 -8.51 -0.49 1.27
C LYS A 75 -8.77 0.31 2.54
N ALA A 76 -7.73 0.77 3.23
CA ALA A 76 -7.85 1.60 4.42
C ALA A 76 -8.46 2.97 4.12
N GLN A 77 -8.06 3.62 3.02
CA GLN A 77 -8.66 4.89 2.57
C GLN A 77 -10.15 4.73 2.26
N ARG A 78 -10.53 3.66 1.54
CA ARG A 78 -11.93 3.38 1.21
C ARG A 78 -12.77 3.12 2.47
N LEU A 79 -12.24 2.33 3.41
CA LEU A 79 -12.90 2.08 4.68
C LEU A 79 -13.05 3.37 5.49
N ALA A 80 -12.05 4.25 5.49
CA ALA A 80 -12.12 5.54 6.16
C ALA A 80 -13.20 6.43 5.53
N ALA A 81 -13.27 6.50 4.20
CA ALA A 81 -14.32 7.24 3.48
C ALA A 81 -15.72 6.70 3.82
N GLU A 82 -15.91 5.38 3.79
CA GLU A 82 -17.18 4.74 4.12
C GLU A 82 -17.59 5.04 5.58
N ARG A 83 -16.64 5.07 6.52
CA ARG A 83 -16.90 5.39 7.92
C ARG A 83 -17.23 6.86 8.15
N GLU A 84 -16.61 7.77 7.41
CA GLU A 84 -16.98 9.19 7.41
C GLU A 84 -18.40 9.41 6.87
N THR A 85 -18.86 8.59 5.92
CA THR A 85 -20.24 8.63 5.41
C THR A 85 -21.28 7.95 6.32
N ALA A 86 -20.88 6.96 7.12
CA ALA A 86 -21.80 6.18 7.96
C ALA A 86 -22.09 6.81 9.34
N TYR A 87 -21.25 7.72 9.82
CA TYR A 87 -21.34 8.29 11.17
C TYR A 87 -21.99 9.68 11.26
N THR A 88 -22.46 10.23 10.15
CA THR A 88 -23.29 11.44 10.18
C THR A 88 -24.73 11.05 10.50
N PRO A 89 -25.37 11.63 11.56
CA PRO A 89 -26.78 11.44 11.80
C PRO A 89 -27.51 11.77 10.50
N SER A 90 -28.22 10.79 9.94
CA SER A 90 -29.22 11.11 8.93
C SER A 90 -30.07 12.21 9.53
N ALA A 91 -30.08 13.40 8.92
CA ALA A 91 -31.06 14.42 9.26
C ALA A 91 -32.41 13.70 9.37
N PRO A 92 -33.16 13.86 10.47
CA PRO A 92 -34.49 13.30 10.55
C PRO A 92 -35.20 13.71 9.27
N LYS A 93 -35.60 12.72 8.46
CA LYS A 93 -36.54 12.97 7.37
C LYS A 93 -37.76 13.58 8.06
N GLU A 94 -37.88 14.91 8.01
CA GLU A 94 -39.09 15.57 8.45
C GLU A 94 -40.22 14.96 7.63
N VAL A 95 -41.05 14.20 8.34
CA VAL A 95 -42.32 13.69 7.83
C VAL A 95 -43.13 14.92 7.51
N LEU A 96 -43.20 15.26 6.23
CA LEU A 96 -44.15 16.22 5.67
C LEU A 96 -45.55 15.89 6.23
N PRO A 97 -46.24 16.77 6.97
CA PRO A 97 -47.67 16.66 7.13
C PRO A 97 -48.31 17.14 5.83
N SER A 98 -48.57 16.18 4.95
CA SER A 98 -49.44 16.37 3.80
C SER A 98 -50.87 16.62 4.27
N SER A 99 -51.48 17.62 3.65
CA SER A 99 -52.90 17.97 3.65
C SER A 99 -53.48 18.58 4.93
N TYR A 100 -53.88 19.85 4.84
CA TYR A 100 -55.28 20.26 5.00
C TYR A 100 -55.47 21.62 4.34
N ALA A 101 -55.85 21.60 3.07
CA ALA A 101 -56.54 22.70 2.41
C ALA A 101 -57.91 22.18 1.99
N ALA A 102 -58.92 22.49 2.79
CA ALA A 102 -60.31 22.58 2.36
C ALA A 102 -60.98 23.64 3.24
N HIS A 103 -61.27 24.76 2.60
CA HIS A 103 -61.92 25.95 3.09
C HIS A 103 -63.34 25.63 3.57
N GLU A 104 -63.86 26.34 4.57
CA GLU A 104 -65.16 27.02 4.46
C GLU A 104 -65.37 28.06 5.57
N VAL A 105 -65.95 29.18 5.14
CA VAL A 105 -66.30 30.42 5.86
C VAL A 105 -67.50 30.09 6.76
N GLU A 106 -67.60 30.55 8.01
CA GLU A 106 -68.16 31.86 8.38
C GLU A 106 -68.27 31.97 9.93
N ASN A 107 -68.23 33.21 10.42
CA ASN A 107 -69.05 33.76 11.52
C ASN A 107 -68.31 34.32 12.76
N ASN A 108 -68.25 35.66 12.74
CA ASN A 108 -68.34 36.65 13.82
C ASN A 108 -67.29 36.78 14.94
N SER A 109 -66.77 38.01 14.97
CA SER A 109 -66.52 38.88 16.12
C SER A 109 -65.26 38.68 16.97
N SER A 110 -64.47 39.77 16.99
CA SER A 110 -63.53 40.18 18.05
C SER A 110 -62.26 39.36 18.25
N LYS A 111 -61.11 39.82 17.72
CA LYS A 111 -59.75 39.68 18.32
C LYS A 111 -58.65 40.29 17.45
N SER A 112 -58.41 41.60 17.60
CA SER A 112 -57.38 42.35 16.83
C SER A 112 -55.97 42.30 17.45
N PHE A 113 -55.73 41.55 18.53
CA PHE A 113 -54.43 41.57 19.24
C PHE A 113 -53.68 40.22 19.17
N GLU A 114 -54.37 39.08 19.12
CA GLU A 114 -53.74 37.76 19.02
C GLU A 114 -53.19 37.45 17.62
N GLN A 115 -53.83 37.96 16.56
CA GLN A 115 -53.41 37.70 15.18
C GLN A 115 -52.09 38.40 14.81
N GLN A 116 -51.79 39.54 15.44
CA GLN A 116 -50.57 40.30 15.19
C GLN A 116 -49.35 39.70 15.92
N ASN A 117 -49.54 39.16 17.12
CA ASN A 117 -48.49 38.40 17.84
C ASN A 117 -48.16 37.07 17.14
N LEU A 118 -49.17 36.39 16.58
CA LEU A 118 -48.95 35.11 15.87
C LEU A 118 -48.08 35.28 14.62
N LEU A 119 -48.24 36.38 13.88
CA LEU A 119 -47.47 36.68 12.68
C LEU A 119 -46.01 37.04 12.99
N VAL A 120 -45.76 37.71 14.11
CA VAL A 120 -44.39 38.00 14.60
C VAL A 120 -43.70 36.72 15.05
N THR A 121 -44.39 35.85 15.80
CA THR A 121 -43.85 34.53 16.20
C THR A 121 -43.53 33.65 14.98
N LYS A 122 -44.42 33.60 13.98
CA LYS A 122 -44.16 32.87 12.74
C LYS A 122 -42.97 33.42 11.96
N ARG A 123 -42.79 34.75 11.93
CA ARG A 123 -41.61 35.36 11.30
C ARG A 123 -40.32 35.02 12.05
N GLN A 124 -40.36 34.99 13.38
CA GLN A 124 -39.22 34.62 14.22
C GLN A 124 -38.82 33.16 14.00
N GLU A 125 -39.80 32.27 13.83
CA GLU A 125 -39.62 30.84 13.56
C GLU A 125 -39.00 30.60 12.18
N VAL A 126 -39.48 31.30 11.14
CA VAL A 126 -38.92 31.22 9.77
C VAL A 126 -37.46 31.68 9.72
N VAL A 127 -37.09 32.75 10.42
CA VAL A 127 -35.69 33.23 10.47
C VAL A 127 -34.77 32.26 11.22
N LEU A 128 -35.30 31.53 12.21
CA LEU A 128 -34.55 30.51 12.95
C LEU A 128 -34.32 29.25 12.10
N LEU A 129 -35.35 28.84 11.34
CA LEU A 129 -35.28 27.79 10.33
C LEU A 129 -34.32 28.12 9.17
N GLU A 130 -34.28 29.37 8.71
CA GLU A 130 -33.43 29.79 7.59
C GLU A 130 -31.93 29.81 7.96
N ASN A 131 -31.62 30.10 9.23
CA ASN A 131 -30.28 29.93 9.80
C ASN A 131 -29.87 28.44 9.90
N GLU A 132 -30.82 27.54 10.20
CA GLU A 132 -30.57 26.10 10.27
C GLU A 132 -30.38 25.48 8.88
N ILE A 133 -31.11 25.96 7.86
CA ILE A 133 -30.96 25.55 6.45
C ILE A 133 -29.59 25.99 5.89
N THR A 134 -29.19 27.25 6.15
CA THR A 134 -27.89 27.78 5.69
C THR A 134 -26.71 27.07 6.37
N PHE A 135 -26.84 26.72 7.66
CA PHE A 135 -25.81 25.97 8.38
C PHE A 135 -25.71 24.51 7.91
N ASN A 136 -26.83 23.87 7.58
CA ASN A 136 -26.85 22.53 6.99
C ASN A 136 -26.26 22.51 5.57
N GLU A 137 -26.49 23.55 4.76
CA GLU A 137 -25.95 23.64 3.40
C GLU A 137 -24.43 23.80 3.39
N ALA A 138 -23.87 24.64 4.28
CA ALA A 138 -22.42 24.79 4.44
C ALA A 138 -21.73 23.49 4.92
N ILE A 139 -22.39 22.72 5.80
CA ILE A 139 -21.88 21.41 6.23
C ILE A 139 -21.96 20.37 5.11
N ILE A 140 -22.94 20.44 4.20
CA ILE A 140 -23.04 19.51 3.06
C ILE A 140 -21.98 19.82 1.99
N GLU A 141 -21.68 21.10 1.73
CA GLU A 141 -20.69 21.51 0.72
C GLU A 141 -19.24 21.13 1.12
N GLU A 142 -18.85 21.37 2.38
CA GLU A 142 -17.53 20.97 2.91
C GLU A 142 -17.33 19.44 2.88
N ARG A 143 -18.43 18.66 3.00
CA ARG A 143 -18.43 17.19 2.96
C ARG A 143 -18.26 16.62 1.55
N GLU A 144 -18.97 17.19 0.57
CA GLU A 144 -18.87 16.73 -0.82
C GLU A 144 -17.45 16.95 -1.36
N GLN A 145 -16.80 18.02 -0.91
CA GLN A 145 -15.43 18.36 -1.27
C GLN A 145 -14.42 17.38 -0.65
N GLY A 146 -14.58 17.02 0.64
CA GLY A 146 -13.75 16.01 1.29
C GLY A 146 -13.84 14.61 0.65
N ILE A 147 -15.04 14.17 0.27
CA ILE A 147 -15.25 12.88 -0.41
C ILE A 147 -14.63 12.90 -1.81
N LYS A 148 -14.79 14.00 -2.57
CA LYS A 148 -14.15 14.18 -3.88
C LYS A 148 -12.63 14.09 -3.79
N GLU A 149 -12.01 14.70 -2.77
CA GLU A 149 -10.57 14.58 -2.55
C GLU A 149 -10.13 13.14 -2.25
N VAL A 150 -10.87 12.40 -1.43
CA VAL A 150 -10.55 10.97 -1.17
C VAL A 150 -10.64 10.16 -2.46
N GLN A 151 -11.69 10.37 -3.26
CA GLN A 151 -11.84 9.69 -4.55
C GLN A 151 -10.72 10.02 -5.53
N GLN A 152 -10.29 11.29 -5.59
CA GLN A 152 -9.16 11.71 -6.43
C GLN A 152 -7.86 11.00 -6.02
N GLN A 153 -7.59 10.91 -4.72
CA GLN A 153 -6.40 10.22 -4.21
C GLN A 153 -6.45 8.71 -4.45
N ILE A 154 -7.62 8.08 -4.31
CA ILE A 154 -7.80 6.67 -4.67
C ILE A 154 -7.54 6.46 -6.17
N SER A 155 -8.00 7.38 -7.02
CA SER A 155 -7.75 7.31 -8.47
C SER A 155 -6.26 7.44 -8.78
N GLU A 156 -5.56 8.35 -8.13
CA GLU A 156 -4.13 8.57 -8.32
C GLU A 156 -3.30 7.34 -7.90
N VAL A 157 -3.63 6.74 -6.76
CA VAL A 157 -3.01 5.48 -6.32
C VAL A 157 -3.28 4.34 -7.32
N ASN A 158 -4.47 4.33 -7.93
CA ASN A 158 -4.82 3.33 -8.94
C ASN A 158 -4.03 3.48 -10.26
N GLU A 159 -3.64 4.69 -10.64
CA GLU A 159 -2.72 4.88 -11.77
C GLU A 159 -1.34 4.30 -11.46
N ILE A 160 -0.81 4.59 -10.27
CA ILE A 160 0.46 4.03 -9.81
C ILE A 160 0.40 2.50 -9.74
N PHE A 161 -0.75 1.94 -9.37
CA PHE A 161 -0.95 0.48 -9.34
C PHE A 161 -0.82 -0.16 -10.74
N LYS A 162 -1.28 0.53 -11.79
CA LYS A 162 -1.12 0.06 -13.18
C LYS A 162 0.34 0.10 -13.59
N ASP A 163 1.04 1.19 -13.29
CA ASP A 163 2.46 1.34 -13.60
C ASP A 163 3.31 0.25 -12.92
N LEU A 164 2.96 -0.13 -11.68
CA LEU A 164 3.62 -1.23 -10.97
C LEU A 164 3.25 -2.61 -11.52
N ALA A 165 2.03 -2.79 -12.02
CA ALA A 165 1.60 -4.07 -12.59
C ALA A 165 2.42 -4.44 -13.83
N ASP A 166 2.77 -3.44 -14.65
CA ASP A 166 3.67 -3.64 -15.79
C ASP A 166 5.06 -4.08 -15.34
N LEU A 167 5.61 -3.47 -14.29
CA LEU A 167 6.91 -3.85 -13.72
C LEU A 167 6.90 -5.27 -13.11
N VAL A 168 5.81 -5.67 -12.48
CA VAL A 168 5.66 -7.01 -11.88
C VAL A 168 5.43 -8.09 -12.95
N HIS A 169 4.78 -7.77 -14.07
CA HIS A 169 4.51 -8.75 -15.13
C HIS A 169 5.78 -9.28 -15.83
N VAL A 170 6.84 -8.45 -15.88
CA VAL A 170 8.15 -8.83 -16.47
C VAL A 170 8.84 -9.97 -15.70
N GLN A 171 8.45 -10.23 -14.46
CA GLN A 171 9.04 -11.27 -13.59
C GLN A 171 8.73 -12.72 -14.05
N GLY A 172 7.75 -12.91 -14.95
CA GLY A 172 7.34 -14.24 -15.43
C GLY A 172 8.42 -15.03 -16.17
N GLY A 173 9.39 -14.34 -16.80
CA GLY A 173 10.54 -14.97 -17.47
C GLY A 173 11.68 -15.35 -16.51
N MET A 174 11.88 -14.59 -15.43
CA MET A 174 13.02 -14.77 -14.51
C MET A 174 12.84 -15.85 -13.45
N ILE A 175 11.61 -16.25 -13.15
CA ILE A 175 11.35 -17.36 -12.23
C ILE A 175 11.97 -18.67 -12.78
N ASP A 176 12.02 -18.80 -14.10
CA ASP A 176 12.69 -19.91 -14.79
C ASP A 176 14.22 -19.88 -14.55
N ASP A 177 14.83 -18.69 -14.45
CA ASP A 177 16.26 -18.53 -14.17
C ASP A 177 16.64 -18.96 -12.75
N ILE A 178 15.79 -18.74 -11.73
CA ILE A 178 16.08 -19.22 -10.36
C ILE A 178 16.01 -20.75 -10.31
N GLY A 179 14.97 -21.33 -10.94
CA GLY A 179 14.83 -22.77 -11.06
C GLY A 179 16.01 -23.38 -11.80
N SER A 180 16.39 -22.79 -12.93
CA SER A 180 17.54 -23.24 -13.73
C SER A 180 18.86 -23.07 -12.97
N ASN A 181 19.05 -21.99 -12.20
CA ASN A 181 20.29 -21.76 -11.47
C ASN A 181 20.44 -22.71 -10.25
N ILE A 182 19.34 -23.05 -9.59
CA ILE A 182 19.30 -24.11 -8.57
C ILE A 182 19.60 -25.47 -9.20
N GLU A 183 18.98 -25.81 -10.33
CA GLU A 183 19.18 -27.08 -11.02
C GLU A 183 20.62 -27.20 -11.54
N ASN A 184 21.16 -26.13 -12.11
CA ASN A 184 22.54 -26.04 -12.58
C ASN A 184 23.53 -26.19 -11.41
N SER A 185 23.30 -25.52 -10.29
CA SER A 185 24.15 -25.64 -9.09
C SER A 185 24.10 -27.05 -8.49
N HIS A 186 22.92 -27.66 -8.46
CA HIS A 186 22.71 -29.03 -8.03
C HIS A 186 23.47 -30.01 -8.95
N SER A 187 23.26 -29.90 -10.27
CA SER A 187 23.95 -30.72 -11.28
C SER A 187 25.47 -30.56 -11.21
N ALA A 188 25.98 -29.34 -11.08
CA ALA A 188 27.41 -29.07 -10.92
C ALA A 188 27.98 -29.72 -9.66
N THR A 189 27.26 -29.69 -8.54
CA THR A 189 27.67 -30.32 -7.28
C THR A 189 27.69 -31.86 -7.40
N VAL A 190 26.68 -32.45 -8.02
CA VAL A 190 26.62 -33.89 -8.30
C VAL A 190 27.79 -34.31 -9.20
N GLN A 191 28.07 -33.55 -10.25
CA GLN A 191 29.23 -33.82 -11.12
C GLN A 191 30.54 -33.67 -10.35
N ALA A 192 30.75 -32.59 -9.60
CA ALA A 192 31.95 -32.35 -8.81
C ALA A 192 32.20 -33.48 -7.79
N THR A 193 31.18 -33.93 -7.07
CA THR A 193 31.30 -35.06 -6.14
C THR A 193 31.67 -36.37 -6.85
N SER A 194 31.12 -36.61 -8.05
CA SER A 194 31.49 -37.77 -8.86
C SER A 194 32.95 -37.71 -9.34
N HIS A 195 33.43 -36.53 -9.75
CA HIS A 195 34.81 -36.30 -10.16
C HIS A 195 35.77 -36.47 -9.00
N LEU A 196 35.44 -35.96 -7.81
CA LEU A 196 36.24 -36.15 -6.59
C LEU A 196 36.33 -37.63 -6.20
N LYS A 197 35.22 -38.36 -6.28
CA LYS A 197 35.19 -39.81 -6.00
C LYS A 197 36.02 -40.61 -7.02
N ARG A 198 35.99 -40.22 -8.29
CA ARG A 198 36.84 -40.83 -9.33
C ARG A 198 38.32 -40.50 -9.12
N ALA A 199 38.63 -39.23 -8.83
CA ALA A 199 39.98 -38.76 -8.57
C ALA A 199 40.61 -39.47 -7.36
N SER A 200 39.86 -39.62 -6.25
CA SER A 200 40.35 -40.35 -5.07
C SER A 200 40.62 -41.83 -5.34
N LYS A 201 39.75 -42.48 -6.13
CA LYS A 201 39.95 -43.88 -6.57
C LYS A 201 41.21 -44.01 -7.43
N ILE A 202 41.42 -43.11 -8.39
CA ILE A 202 42.62 -43.10 -9.26
C ILE A 202 43.87 -42.81 -8.42
N GLN A 203 43.82 -41.84 -7.51
CA GLN A 203 44.94 -41.49 -6.64
C GLN A 203 45.37 -42.67 -5.77
N ARG A 204 44.41 -43.40 -5.18
CA ARG A 204 44.68 -44.60 -4.36
C ARG A 204 45.24 -45.76 -5.18
N ALA A 205 44.76 -45.97 -6.40
CA ALA A 205 45.28 -47.03 -7.28
C ALA A 205 46.67 -46.70 -7.84
N ASN A 206 46.95 -45.42 -8.11
CA ASN A 206 48.19 -44.98 -8.73
C ASN A 206 49.33 -44.68 -7.74
N SER A 207 49.08 -44.74 -6.43
CA SER A 207 50.13 -44.53 -5.42
C SER A 207 51.02 -45.77 -5.26
N SER A 208 50.44 -46.97 -5.28
CA SER A 208 51.19 -48.23 -5.17
C SER A 208 52.01 -48.52 -6.42
N THR A 209 51.46 -48.23 -7.60
CA THR A 209 52.16 -48.42 -8.89
C THR A 209 53.29 -47.41 -9.08
N ARG A 210 53.10 -46.15 -8.70
CA ARG A 210 54.18 -45.13 -8.75
C ARG A 210 55.33 -45.48 -7.82
N CYS A 211 55.04 -45.92 -6.59
CA CYS A 211 56.08 -46.36 -5.66
C CYS A 211 56.90 -47.52 -6.23
N LEU A 212 56.22 -48.52 -6.80
CA LEU A 212 56.86 -49.69 -7.41
C LEU A 212 57.73 -49.31 -8.63
N LEU A 213 57.24 -48.41 -9.50
CA LEU A 213 58.02 -47.93 -10.65
C LEU A 213 59.29 -47.17 -10.22
N VAL A 214 59.20 -46.31 -9.21
CA VAL A 214 60.36 -45.58 -8.65
C VAL A 214 61.38 -46.55 -8.05
N LEU A 215 60.91 -47.60 -7.34
CA LEU A 215 61.78 -48.64 -6.79
C LEU A 215 62.55 -49.39 -7.90
N ILE A 216 61.86 -49.85 -8.95
CA ILE A 216 62.49 -50.56 -10.07
C ILE A 216 63.53 -49.67 -10.75
N PHE A 217 63.19 -48.41 -11.03
CA PHE A 217 64.12 -47.48 -11.66
C PHE A 217 65.37 -47.23 -10.80
N GLY A 218 65.21 -47.10 -9.47
CA GLY A 218 66.32 -46.98 -8.54
C GLY A 218 67.28 -48.18 -8.55
N ILE A 219 66.75 -49.41 -8.63
CA ILE A 219 67.56 -50.62 -8.73
C ILE A 219 68.37 -50.64 -10.03
N ILE A 220 67.73 -50.30 -11.17
CA ILE A 220 68.40 -50.25 -12.48
C ILE A 220 69.57 -49.25 -12.46
N LEU A 221 69.34 -48.04 -11.92
CA LEU A 221 70.38 -47.03 -11.79
C LEU A 221 71.54 -47.49 -10.90
N LEU A 222 71.24 -48.15 -9.78
CA LEU A 222 72.25 -48.67 -8.86
C LEU A 222 73.14 -49.71 -9.54
N ILE A 223 72.54 -50.66 -10.29
CA ILE A 223 73.28 -51.66 -11.07
C ILE A 223 74.16 -50.98 -12.12
N PHE A 224 73.63 -49.99 -12.84
CA PHE A 224 74.39 -49.25 -13.85
C PHE A 224 75.61 -48.56 -13.26
N ILE A 225 75.46 -47.91 -12.09
CA ILE A 225 76.57 -47.27 -11.39
C ILE A 225 77.63 -48.29 -10.97
N ILE A 226 77.23 -49.45 -10.42
CA ILE A 226 78.17 -50.50 -10.03
C ILE A 226 78.97 -50.98 -11.25
N VAL A 227 78.31 -51.23 -12.38
CA VAL A 227 78.99 -51.70 -13.61
C VAL A 227 79.92 -50.67 -14.21
N VAL A 228 79.61 -49.37 -14.10
CA VAL A 228 80.46 -48.30 -14.61
C VAL A 228 81.66 -48.01 -13.70
N VAL A 229 81.49 -48.18 -12.38
CA VAL A 229 82.53 -47.92 -11.38
C VAL A 229 83.46 -49.12 -11.17
N ALA A 230 82.96 -50.34 -11.31
CA ALA A 230 83.74 -51.57 -11.26
C ALA A 230 84.56 -51.79 -12.53
#